data_AF-H9G6H7-F1
#
_entry.id   AF-H9G6H7-F1
#
_cell.length_a   1.000
_cell.length_b   1.000
_cell.length_c   1.000
_cell.angle_alpha   90.00
_cell.angle_beta   90.00
_cell.angle_gamma   90.00
#
_symmetry.space_group_name_H-M   'P 1'
#
loop_
_entity.id
_entity.type
_entity.pdbx_description
1 polymer ?
#
loop_
_entity_poly.entity_id
_entity_poly.type
_entity_poly.pdbx_seq_one_letter_code
_entity_poly.pdbx_strand_id
1 'polypeptide(L)'
;LISFGGEKLEMEDCMETLKDEEDALWENVECNRHMLTRYINPAKLTPYLRQCKVVDEQDEDEVLNSPMLLSKINRAGRLLDILHTKGERGYVVFLESLEFYYPELYKLVTGKEPTRRFSTIVGKCLTHFLMNEIIKLQQQLKTKDAQRCELLAKSRQLEDERKQMKLNKIELLTFQERYNKMKEERNNYNDELVKVKDENYNLAMRYAQLSEEKNMAVMRSRDLQLEVSDGAMWDMGLFGCFVYDCDDKNIRKSEGFPTTLSLVVSDSRGWCSSPTSKSWRCP
;
A
#
# COMPACT_ATOMS: atom_id res chain seq x y z
N LEU A 1 76.14 -23.18 54.28
CA LEU A 1 74.91 -23.52 53.56
C LEU A 1 73.78 -23.49 54.59
N ILE A 2 73.21 -22.31 54.84
CA ILE A 2 72.12 -22.13 55.82
C ILE A 2 70.87 -21.78 55.01
N SER A 3 69.81 -22.53 55.31
CA SER A 3 68.53 -22.62 54.63
C SER A 3 67.86 -21.28 54.33
N PHE A 4 67.55 -21.07 53.04
CA PHE A 4 66.45 -20.22 52.58
C PHE A 4 65.19 -21.09 52.59
N GLY A 5 64.35 -20.95 53.63
CA GLY A 5 63.11 -21.73 53.73
C GLY A 5 62.02 -21.12 54.61
N GLY A 6 62.16 -19.88 55.09
CA GLY A 6 61.25 -19.31 56.10
C GLY A 6 60.07 -18.49 55.56
N GLU A 7 60.23 -17.74 54.47
CA GLU A 7 59.24 -16.70 54.11
C GLU A 7 58.10 -17.18 53.19
N LYS A 8 58.21 -18.38 52.61
CA LYS A 8 57.13 -18.93 51.77
C LYS A 8 56.02 -19.61 52.58
N LEU A 9 56.30 -19.97 53.83
CA LEU A 9 55.38 -20.69 54.72
C LEU A 9 54.37 -19.75 55.42
N GLU A 10 54.75 -18.51 55.77
CA GLU A 10 53.87 -17.61 56.55
C GLU A 10 52.73 -16.98 55.74
N MET A 11 52.91 -16.77 54.44
CA MET A 11 51.86 -16.22 53.56
C MET A 11 50.92 -17.30 53.01
N GLU A 12 51.36 -18.56 53.04
CA GLU A 12 50.56 -19.74 52.73
C GLU A 12 49.64 -20.06 53.94
N ASP A 13 50.16 -20.00 55.16
CA ASP A 13 49.42 -20.19 56.43
C ASP A 13 48.27 -19.18 56.64
N CYS A 14 48.43 -17.91 56.24
CA CYS A 14 47.38 -16.89 56.37
C CYS A 14 46.28 -16.98 55.29
N MET A 15 46.56 -17.62 54.16
CA MET A 15 45.58 -17.87 53.09
C MET A 15 44.88 -19.22 53.27
N GLU A 16 45.55 -20.16 53.94
CA GLU A 16 45.02 -21.45 54.37
C GLU A 16 44.01 -21.25 55.51
N THR A 17 44.31 -20.40 56.51
CA THR A 17 43.38 -20.09 57.61
C THR A 17 42.05 -19.44 57.17
N LEU A 18 42.04 -18.61 56.11
CA LEU A 18 40.80 -18.02 55.58
C LEU A 18 39.95 -19.03 54.80
N LYS A 19 40.58 -19.98 54.12
CA LYS A 19 39.87 -21.12 53.52
C LYS A 19 39.35 -22.05 54.59
N ASP A 20 40.12 -22.29 55.64
CA ASP A 20 39.71 -23.12 56.77
C ASP A 20 38.47 -22.54 57.49
N GLU A 21 38.36 -21.21 57.60
CA GLU A 21 37.16 -20.55 58.15
C GLU A 21 35.94 -20.64 57.21
N GLU A 22 36.13 -20.50 55.89
CA GLU A 22 35.06 -20.60 54.89
C GLU A 22 34.57 -22.05 54.72
N ASP A 23 35.49 -23.01 54.73
CA ASP A 23 35.22 -24.45 54.70
C ASP A 23 34.55 -24.90 56.01
N ALA A 24 34.91 -24.32 57.16
CA ALA A 24 34.23 -24.56 58.44
C ALA A 24 32.77 -24.06 58.45
N LEU A 25 32.44 -22.98 57.72
CA LEU A 25 31.06 -22.51 57.58
C LEU A 25 30.20 -23.53 56.81
N TRP A 26 30.76 -24.07 55.72
CA TRP A 26 30.08 -25.06 54.87
C TRP A 26 30.03 -26.46 55.49
N GLU A 27 30.89 -26.79 56.46
CA GLU A 27 30.90 -28.10 57.15
C GLU A 27 29.53 -28.46 57.73
N ASN A 28 28.80 -27.48 58.28
CA ASN A 28 27.43 -27.68 58.81
C ASN A 28 26.42 -28.03 57.71
N VAL A 29 26.58 -27.46 56.51
CA VAL A 29 25.75 -27.74 55.34
C VAL A 29 26.10 -29.12 54.79
N GLU A 30 27.40 -29.46 54.75
CA GLU A 30 27.90 -30.73 54.23
C GLU A 30 27.50 -31.91 55.13
N CYS A 31 27.59 -31.76 56.45
CA CYS A 31 27.12 -32.77 57.42
C CYS A 31 25.62 -33.09 57.24
N ASN A 32 24.83 -32.12 56.79
CA ASN A 32 23.39 -32.26 56.55
C ASN A 32 23.02 -32.45 55.08
N ARG A 33 24.01 -32.62 54.18
CA ARG A 33 23.81 -32.62 52.71
C ARG A 33 22.78 -33.63 52.26
N HIS A 34 22.74 -34.81 52.86
CA HIS A 34 21.76 -35.84 52.51
C HIS A 34 20.32 -35.38 52.78
N MET A 35 20.07 -34.67 53.89
CA MET A 35 18.75 -34.12 54.21
C MET A 35 18.41 -32.97 53.28
N LEU A 36 19.38 -32.06 53.07
CA LEU A 36 19.18 -30.89 52.22
C LEU A 36 18.85 -31.29 50.79
N THR A 37 19.65 -32.16 50.17
CA THR A 37 19.42 -32.62 48.79
C THR A 37 18.12 -33.41 48.62
N ARG A 38 17.65 -34.09 49.66
CA ARG A 38 16.39 -34.85 49.62
C ARG A 38 15.15 -33.98 49.68
N TYR A 39 15.17 -32.91 50.48
CA TYR A 39 13.97 -32.11 50.78
C TYR A 39 13.93 -30.75 50.08
N ILE A 40 15.07 -30.24 49.62
CA ILE A 40 15.14 -29.00 48.86
C ILE A 40 14.60 -29.20 47.45
N ASN A 41 13.75 -28.28 47.01
CA ASN A 41 13.38 -28.14 45.61
C ASN A 41 14.13 -26.93 45.02
N PRO A 42 15.10 -27.14 44.13
CA PRO A 42 15.88 -26.07 43.53
C PRO A 42 15.04 -24.97 42.88
N ALA A 43 13.93 -25.32 42.22
CA ALA A 43 13.05 -24.37 41.55
C ALA A 43 12.39 -23.35 42.50
N LYS A 44 12.33 -23.65 43.81
CA LYS A 44 11.83 -22.71 44.81
C LYS A 44 12.90 -21.72 45.28
N LEU A 45 14.17 -22.13 45.26
CA LEU A 45 15.28 -21.32 45.76
C LEU A 45 15.93 -20.47 44.65
N THR A 46 16.07 -21.01 43.43
CA THR A 46 16.78 -20.33 42.33
C THR A 46 16.29 -18.91 42.03
N PRO A 47 14.99 -18.57 42.09
CA PRO A 47 14.56 -17.19 41.80
C PRO A 47 15.06 -16.18 42.84
N TYR A 48 15.10 -16.59 44.12
CA TYR A 48 15.61 -15.75 45.22
C TYR A 48 17.14 -15.64 45.17
N LEU A 49 17.83 -16.75 44.92
CA LEU A 49 19.28 -16.77 44.75
C LEU A 49 19.74 -15.90 43.55
N ARG A 50 18.94 -15.86 42.48
CA ARG A 50 19.16 -14.98 41.32
C ARG A 50 18.93 -13.51 41.67
N GLN A 51 17.89 -13.20 42.45
CA GLN A 51 17.63 -11.85 42.94
C GLN A 51 18.78 -11.31 43.81
N CYS A 52 19.39 -12.15 44.63
CA CYS A 52 20.54 -11.81 45.47
C CYS A 52 21.88 -11.82 44.71
N LYS A 53 21.87 -12.10 43.40
CA LYS A 53 23.05 -12.16 42.51
C LYS A 53 24.14 -13.11 43.02
N VAL A 54 23.75 -14.26 43.57
CA VAL A 54 24.67 -15.37 43.91
C VAL A 54 24.63 -16.48 42.87
N VAL A 55 23.50 -16.62 42.18
CA VAL A 55 23.26 -17.54 41.06
C VAL A 55 22.87 -16.67 39.85
N ASP A 56 23.39 -16.97 38.67
CA ASP A 56 23.00 -16.28 37.43
C ASP A 56 21.97 -17.08 36.62
N GLU A 57 21.55 -16.56 35.46
CA GLU A 57 20.58 -17.23 34.59
C GLU A 57 21.12 -18.56 34.05
N GLN A 58 22.44 -18.67 33.83
CA GLN A 58 23.08 -19.87 33.35
C GLN A 58 23.13 -20.97 34.43
N ASP A 59 23.52 -20.61 35.65
CA ASP A 59 23.54 -21.48 36.81
C ASP A 59 22.11 -22.02 37.11
N GLU A 60 21.07 -21.18 36.95
CA GLU A 60 19.67 -21.59 37.11
C GLU A 60 19.25 -22.60 36.03
N ASP A 61 19.54 -22.32 34.76
CA ASP A 61 19.23 -23.23 33.66
C ASP A 61 19.97 -24.57 33.81
N GLU A 62 21.22 -24.55 34.26
CA GLU A 62 21.99 -25.75 34.52
C GLU A 62 21.32 -26.64 35.59
N VAL A 63 20.83 -26.03 36.67
CA VAL A 63 20.19 -26.78 37.78
C VAL A 63 18.79 -27.27 37.40
N LEU A 64 18.00 -26.48 36.68
CA LEU A 64 16.59 -26.79 36.42
C LEU A 64 16.37 -27.61 35.15
N ASN A 65 17.13 -27.31 34.10
CA ASN A 65 16.86 -27.78 32.73
C ASN A 65 17.89 -28.78 32.22
N SER A 66 18.97 -29.06 32.96
CA SER A 66 19.98 -30.03 32.52
C SER A 66 19.42 -31.45 32.39
N PRO A 67 19.57 -32.10 31.21
CA PRO A 67 19.13 -33.48 31.00
C PRO A 67 19.99 -34.49 31.76
N MET A 68 21.16 -34.08 32.25
CA MET A 68 22.08 -34.92 33.03
C MET A 68 21.60 -35.11 34.48
N LEU A 69 20.71 -34.23 34.97
CA LEU A 69 20.20 -34.25 36.34
C LEU A 69 18.78 -34.86 36.36
N LEU A 70 18.75 -36.20 36.29
CA LEU A 70 17.52 -37.00 36.20
C LEU A 70 16.66 -36.98 37.47
N SER A 71 17.29 -36.80 38.64
CA SER A 71 16.63 -36.80 39.96
C SER A 71 16.63 -35.41 40.60
N LYS A 72 15.56 -35.09 41.34
CA LYS A 72 15.48 -33.86 42.15
C LYS A 72 16.62 -33.76 43.17
N ILE A 73 17.07 -34.91 43.69
CA ILE A 73 18.19 -34.99 44.63
C ILE A 73 19.49 -34.54 43.96
N ASN A 74 19.73 -34.97 42.72
CA ASN A 74 20.92 -34.59 41.96
C ASN A 74 20.88 -33.10 41.59
N ARG A 75 19.69 -32.55 41.31
CA ARG A 75 19.52 -31.10 41.05
C ARG A 75 19.81 -30.27 42.29
N ALA A 76 19.32 -30.69 43.45
CA ALA A 76 19.62 -30.02 44.71
C ALA A 76 21.11 -30.17 45.10
N GLY A 77 21.71 -31.33 44.84
CA GLY A 77 23.15 -31.53 44.99
C GLY A 77 23.95 -30.56 44.12
N ARG A 78 23.60 -30.46 42.83
CA ARG A 78 24.25 -29.53 41.91
C ARG A 78 24.12 -28.08 42.35
N LEU A 79 22.94 -27.68 42.83
CA LEU A 79 22.72 -26.33 43.37
C LEU A 79 23.63 -26.04 44.57
N LEU A 80 23.79 -27.00 45.49
CA LEU A 80 24.69 -26.84 46.63
C LEU A 80 26.15 -26.73 46.17
N ASP A 81 26.57 -27.53 45.19
CA ASP A 81 27.93 -27.45 44.63
C ASP A 81 28.21 -26.08 44.00
N ILE A 82 27.24 -25.52 43.26
CA ILE A 82 27.35 -24.18 42.69
C ILE A 82 27.45 -23.14 43.82
N LEU A 83 26.60 -23.22 44.84
CA LEU A 83 26.63 -22.26 45.96
C LEU A 83 27.93 -22.34 46.78
N HIS A 84 28.50 -23.53 46.92
CA HIS A 84 29.81 -23.72 47.56
C HIS A 84 30.91 -22.93 46.83
N THR A 85 30.88 -22.87 45.49
CA THR A 85 31.85 -22.06 44.72
C THR A 85 31.67 -20.55 44.87
N LYS A 86 30.56 -20.09 45.47
CA LYS A 86 30.28 -18.66 45.71
C LYS A 86 30.70 -18.19 47.10
N GLY A 87 31.28 -19.08 47.90
CA GLY A 87 31.91 -18.75 49.18
C GLY A 87 30.95 -18.29 50.29
N GLU A 88 31.45 -17.47 51.22
CA GLU A 88 30.71 -16.92 52.38
C GLU A 88 29.40 -16.24 51.94
N ARG A 89 29.45 -15.49 50.83
CA ARG A 89 28.26 -14.82 50.29
C ARG A 89 27.21 -15.82 49.80
N GLY A 90 27.64 -16.93 49.20
CA GLY A 90 26.76 -18.03 48.82
C GLY A 90 26.11 -18.68 50.04
N TYR A 91 26.89 -18.91 51.09
CA TYR A 91 26.44 -19.47 52.37
C TYR A 91 25.37 -18.62 53.06
N VAL A 92 25.63 -17.31 53.23
CA VAL A 92 24.70 -16.39 53.89
C VAL A 92 23.36 -16.32 53.16
N VAL A 93 23.39 -16.16 51.84
CA VAL A 93 22.17 -16.06 51.02
C VAL A 93 21.44 -17.41 50.95
N PHE A 94 22.17 -18.52 50.96
CA PHE A 94 21.58 -19.85 51.06
C PHE A 94 20.83 -20.04 52.38
N LEU A 95 21.44 -19.65 53.51
CA LEU A 95 20.77 -19.69 54.81
C LEU A 95 19.55 -18.78 54.88
N GLU A 96 19.62 -17.56 54.35
CA GLU A 96 18.45 -16.67 54.23
C GLU A 96 17.33 -17.32 53.40
N SER A 97 17.70 -18.02 52.32
CA SER A 97 16.74 -18.75 51.48
C SER A 97 16.12 -19.95 52.21
N LEU A 98 16.90 -20.69 53.00
CA LEU A 98 16.40 -21.79 53.83
C LEU A 98 15.48 -21.28 54.93
N GLU A 99 15.83 -20.18 55.59
CA GLU A 99 15.02 -19.55 56.62
C GLU A 99 13.64 -19.14 56.09
N PHE A 100 13.58 -18.69 54.83
CA PHE A 100 12.33 -18.28 54.18
C PHE A 100 11.48 -19.45 53.68
N TYR A 101 12.08 -20.41 52.97
CA TYR A 101 11.34 -21.48 52.27
C TYR A 101 11.27 -22.81 53.03
N TYR A 102 12.23 -23.08 53.92
CA TYR A 102 12.42 -24.36 54.60
C TYR A 102 12.87 -24.18 56.07
N PRO A 103 12.02 -23.63 56.95
CA PRO A 103 12.38 -23.31 58.34
C PRO A 103 12.89 -24.52 59.12
N GLU A 104 12.35 -25.71 58.86
CA GLU A 104 12.79 -26.97 59.48
C GLU A 104 14.22 -27.37 59.08
N LEU A 105 14.61 -27.11 57.82
CA LEU A 105 15.97 -27.38 57.33
C LEU A 105 16.96 -26.31 57.82
N TYR A 106 16.53 -25.05 57.93
CA TYR A 106 17.35 -24.00 58.52
C TYR A 106 17.69 -24.30 59.98
N LYS A 107 16.69 -24.74 60.76
CA LYS A 107 16.88 -25.15 62.17
C LYS A 107 17.78 -26.39 62.28
N LEU A 108 17.69 -27.32 61.33
CA LEU A 108 18.55 -28.50 61.27
C LEU A 108 20.03 -28.14 61.03
N VAL A 109 20.31 -27.19 60.13
CA VAL A 109 21.68 -26.81 59.76
C VAL A 109 22.31 -25.86 60.78
N THR A 110 21.55 -24.92 61.34
CA THR A 110 22.09 -23.84 62.19
C THR A 110 21.80 -24.02 63.69
N GLY A 111 20.87 -24.91 64.05
CA GLY A 111 20.39 -25.08 65.43
C GLY A 111 19.60 -23.89 66.00
N LYS A 112 19.35 -22.85 65.21
CA LYS A 112 18.69 -21.60 65.62
C LYS A 112 17.24 -21.54 65.13
N GLU A 113 16.40 -20.80 65.85
CA GLU A 113 15.04 -20.50 65.42
C GLU A 113 15.05 -19.51 64.22
N PRO A 114 14.22 -19.73 63.18
CA PRO A 114 14.14 -18.87 62.01
C PRO A 114 13.58 -17.48 62.38
N THR A 115 14.43 -16.47 62.31
CA THR A 115 14.12 -15.07 62.51
C THR A 115 13.62 -14.49 61.17
N ARG A 116 12.31 -14.52 60.92
CA ARG A 116 11.65 -13.98 59.71
C ARG A 116 11.91 -12.48 59.48
N ARG A 117 13.13 -12.08 59.13
CA ARG A 117 13.52 -10.70 58.82
C ARG A 117 14.10 -10.66 57.42
N PHE A 118 13.40 -9.97 56.52
CA PHE A 118 14.00 -9.56 55.25
C PHE A 118 15.17 -8.61 55.57
N SER A 119 16.39 -9.01 55.25
CA SER A 119 17.58 -8.19 55.47
C SER A 119 17.57 -6.95 54.56
N THR A 120 18.27 -5.89 55.00
CA THR A 120 18.40 -4.57 54.34
C THR A 120 18.75 -4.63 52.85
N ILE A 121 19.30 -5.76 52.39
CA ILE A 121 19.69 -6.05 51.01
C ILE A 121 18.47 -6.22 50.09
N VAL A 122 17.41 -6.90 50.56
CA VAL A 122 16.16 -7.11 49.80
C VAL A 122 15.43 -5.79 49.57
N GLY A 123 15.39 -4.90 50.58
CA GLY A 123 14.76 -3.59 50.47
C GLY A 123 15.44 -2.65 49.45
N LYS A 124 16.79 -2.67 49.40
CA LYS A 124 17.56 -1.88 48.42
C LYS A 124 17.43 -2.41 46.99
N CYS A 125 17.40 -3.74 46.80
CA CYS A 125 17.20 -4.32 45.47
C CYS A 125 15.77 -4.06 44.95
N LEU A 126 14.76 -4.13 45.81
CA LEU A 126 13.37 -3.89 45.42
C LEU A 126 13.12 -2.44 44.98
N THR A 127 13.68 -1.47 45.70
CA THR A 127 13.55 -0.04 45.34
C THR A 127 14.20 0.26 43.99
N HIS A 128 15.38 -0.28 43.72
CA HIS A 128 16.04 -0.11 42.42
C HIS A 128 15.24 -0.78 41.29
N PHE A 129 14.69 -1.96 41.53
CA PHE A 129 13.82 -2.65 40.57
C PHE A 129 12.58 -1.83 40.22
N LEU A 130 11.87 -1.33 41.24
CA LEU A 130 10.67 -0.52 41.05
C LEU A 130 10.97 0.79 40.31
N MET A 131 12.10 1.43 40.62
CA MET A 131 12.51 2.66 39.93
C MET A 131 12.81 2.42 38.44
N ASN A 132 13.49 1.32 38.11
CA ASN A 132 13.72 0.93 36.72
C ASN A 132 12.42 0.61 35.99
N GLU A 133 11.46 -0.03 36.65
CA GLU A 133 10.15 -0.33 36.07
C GLU A 133 9.34 0.95 35.79
N ILE A 134 9.37 1.92 36.70
CA ILE A 134 8.75 3.23 36.49
C ILE A 134 9.36 3.95 35.27
N ILE A 135 10.70 3.92 35.13
CA ILE A 135 11.38 4.54 33.98
C ILE A 135 10.98 3.86 32.67
N LYS A 136 10.91 2.52 32.65
CA LYS A 136 10.45 1.76 31.47
C LYS A 136 9.01 2.13 31.09
N LEU A 137 8.10 2.18 32.06
CA LEU A 137 6.70 2.54 31.81
C LEU A 137 6.58 3.98 31.29
N GLN A 138 7.34 4.91 31.85
CA GLN A 138 7.38 6.30 31.36
C GLN A 138 7.90 6.39 29.92
N GLN A 139 8.94 5.61 29.56
CA GLN A 139 9.44 5.55 28.18
C GLN A 139 8.39 4.97 27.23
N GLN A 140 7.73 3.87 27.62
CA GLN A 140 6.66 3.26 26.84
C GLN A 140 5.50 4.24 26.60
N LEU A 141 5.09 4.99 27.63
CA LEU A 141 4.05 6.01 27.51
C LEU A 141 4.46 7.09 26.50
N LYS A 142 5.68 7.61 26.58
CA LYS A 142 6.20 8.61 25.62
C LYS A 142 6.20 8.07 24.19
N THR A 143 6.63 6.83 23.98
CA THR A 143 6.59 6.20 22.66
C THR A 143 5.17 6.04 22.15
N LYS A 144 4.24 5.61 23.01
CA LYS A 144 2.82 5.46 22.67
C LYS A 144 2.16 6.80 22.35
N ASP A 145 2.48 7.86 23.09
CA ASP A 145 1.98 9.21 22.81
C ASP A 145 2.54 9.76 21.49
N ALA A 146 3.82 9.53 21.19
CA ALA A 146 4.40 9.90 19.89
C ALA A 146 3.71 9.17 18.74
N GLN A 147 3.49 7.85 18.86
CA GLN A 147 2.73 7.06 17.90
C GLN A 147 1.29 7.58 17.73
N ARG A 148 0.62 7.95 18.83
CA ARG A 148 -0.73 8.53 18.79
C ARG A 148 -0.75 9.85 18.01
N CYS A 149 0.22 10.74 18.27
CA CYS A 149 0.34 12.01 17.58
C CYS A 149 0.58 11.82 16.07
N GLU A 150 1.44 10.88 15.68
CA GLU A 150 1.71 10.54 14.28
C GLU A 150 0.45 10.00 13.58
N LEU A 151 -0.26 9.07 14.22
CA LEU A 151 -1.51 8.52 13.68
C LEU A 151 -2.59 9.59 13.51
N LEU A 152 -2.70 10.53 14.46
CA LEU A 152 -3.63 11.65 14.34
C LEU A 152 -3.27 12.58 13.19
N ALA A 153 -1.99 12.87 12.99
CA ALA A 153 -1.53 13.67 11.84
C ALA A 153 -1.86 12.99 10.52
N LYS A 154 -1.59 11.68 10.41
CA LYS A 154 -1.91 10.87 9.23
C LYS A 154 -3.41 10.80 8.97
N SER A 155 -4.23 10.65 10.01
CA SER A 155 -5.70 10.65 9.88
C SER A 155 -6.20 11.97 9.30
N ARG A 156 -5.68 13.11 9.77
CA ARG A 156 -6.04 14.43 9.24
C ARG A 156 -5.65 14.58 7.77
N GLN A 157 -4.44 14.16 7.41
CA GLN A 157 -3.96 14.18 6.03
C GLN A 157 -4.88 13.36 5.11
N LEU A 158 -5.21 12.11 5.50
CA LEU A 158 -6.08 11.24 4.72
C LEU A 158 -7.51 11.81 4.60
N GLU A 159 -8.00 12.50 5.62
CA GLU A 159 -9.30 13.18 5.55
C GLU A 159 -9.30 14.31 4.53
N ASP A 160 -8.22 15.08 4.44
CA ASP A 160 -8.09 16.18 3.50
C ASP A 160 -7.88 15.67 2.06
N GLU A 161 -7.06 14.63 1.87
CA GLU A 161 -6.96 13.91 0.59
C GLU A 161 -8.32 13.37 0.14
N ARG A 162 -9.08 12.77 1.05
CA ARG A 162 -10.44 12.30 0.76
C ARG A 162 -11.37 13.42 0.34
N LYS A 163 -11.31 14.60 0.98
CA LYS A 163 -12.10 15.78 0.57
C LYS A 163 -11.69 16.24 -0.82
N GLN A 164 -10.39 16.33 -1.10
CA GLN A 164 -9.89 16.71 -2.43
C GLN A 164 -10.35 15.74 -3.51
N MET A 165 -10.26 14.44 -3.26
CA MET A 165 -10.72 13.41 -4.21
C MET A 165 -12.22 13.49 -4.48
N LYS A 166 -13.04 13.86 -3.46
CA LYS A 166 -14.47 14.10 -3.66
C LYS A 166 -14.73 15.30 -4.57
N LEU A 167 -13.99 16.40 -4.41
CA LEU A 167 -14.11 17.56 -5.29
C LEU A 167 -13.72 17.22 -6.72
N ASN A 168 -12.56 16.57 -6.92
CA ASN A 168 -12.11 16.14 -8.25
C ASN A 168 -13.12 15.19 -8.93
N LYS A 169 -13.77 14.31 -8.16
CA LYS A 169 -14.82 13.43 -8.68
C LYS A 169 -16.02 14.23 -9.19
N ILE A 170 -16.47 15.23 -8.43
CA ILE A 170 -17.59 16.09 -8.85
C ILE A 170 -17.21 16.84 -10.13
N GLU A 171 -16.02 17.44 -10.18
CA GLU A 171 -15.53 18.13 -11.38
C GLU A 171 -15.50 17.20 -12.59
N LEU A 172 -14.98 15.99 -12.43
CA LEU A 172 -14.94 15.00 -13.52
C LEU A 172 -16.34 14.62 -14.01
N LEU A 173 -17.31 14.42 -13.10
CA LEU A 173 -18.69 14.15 -13.46
C LEU A 173 -19.30 15.31 -14.26
N THR A 174 -19.09 16.56 -13.82
CA THR A 174 -19.59 17.73 -14.57
C THR A 174 -18.93 17.86 -15.95
N PHE A 175 -17.67 17.44 -16.10
CA PHE A 175 -17.01 17.41 -17.40
C PHE A 175 -17.59 16.31 -18.30
N GLN A 176 -17.84 15.12 -17.72
CA GLN A 176 -18.45 14.01 -18.43
C GLN A 176 -19.88 14.33 -18.91
N GLU A 177 -20.69 14.97 -18.08
CA GLU A 177 -22.03 15.44 -18.45
C GLU A 177 -21.99 16.42 -19.62
N ARG A 178 -21.08 17.40 -19.57
CA ARG A 178 -20.88 18.36 -20.67
C ARG A 178 -20.44 17.65 -21.95
N TYR A 179 -19.52 16.71 -21.86
CA TYR A 179 -19.07 15.91 -22.99
C TYR A 179 -20.23 15.11 -23.62
N ASN A 180 -21.04 14.45 -22.80
CA ASN A 180 -22.18 13.67 -23.28
C ASN A 180 -23.20 14.56 -23.99
N LYS A 181 -23.49 15.75 -23.45
CA LYS A 181 -24.38 16.72 -24.10
C LYS A 181 -23.86 17.13 -25.49
N MET A 182 -22.58 17.49 -25.60
CA MET A 182 -21.98 17.83 -26.90
C MET A 182 -22.00 16.65 -27.89
N LYS A 183 -21.81 15.43 -27.38
CA LYS A 183 -21.88 14.20 -28.18
C LYS A 183 -23.31 13.96 -28.70
N GLU A 184 -24.32 14.18 -27.88
CA GLU A 184 -25.74 14.09 -28.28
C GLU A 184 -26.09 15.14 -29.33
N GLU A 185 -25.68 16.40 -29.13
CA GLU A 185 -25.88 17.45 -30.13
C GLU A 185 -25.22 17.09 -31.47
N ARG A 186 -23.98 16.57 -31.45
CA ARG A 186 -23.31 16.08 -32.66
C ARG A 186 -24.09 14.95 -33.33
N ASN A 187 -24.61 14.00 -32.56
CA ASN A 187 -25.42 12.91 -33.11
C ASN A 187 -26.71 13.44 -33.75
N ASN A 188 -27.39 14.38 -33.11
CA ASN A 188 -28.60 15.02 -33.65
C ASN A 188 -28.32 15.72 -34.97
N TYR A 189 -27.24 16.51 -35.07
CA TYR A 189 -26.83 17.16 -36.32
C TYR A 189 -26.47 16.13 -37.41
N ASN A 190 -25.87 15.01 -37.04
CA ASN A 190 -25.58 13.93 -37.98
C ASN A 190 -26.87 13.30 -38.53
N ASP A 191 -27.87 13.09 -37.68
CA ASP A 191 -29.17 12.54 -38.09
C ASP A 191 -29.93 13.52 -38.99
N GLU A 192 -29.91 14.82 -38.69
CA GLU A 192 -30.44 15.88 -39.56
C GLU A 192 -29.72 15.91 -40.90
N LEU A 193 -28.39 15.80 -40.90
CA LEU A 193 -27.60 15.77 -42.13
C LEU A 193 -27.97 14.58 -43.02
N VAL A 194 -28.22 13.41 -42.43
CA VAL A 194 -28.68 12.23 -43.18
C VAL A 194 -30.04 12.49 -43.80
N LYS A 195 -31.02 13.03 -43.04
CA LYS A 195 -32.35 13.37 -43.55
C LYS A 195 -32.28 14.34 -44.74
N VAL A 196 -31.50 15.41 -44.61
CA VAL A 196 -31.34 16.41 -45.67
C VAL A 196 -30.66 15.80 -46.91
N LYS A 197 -29.69 14.89 -46.72
CA LYS A 197 -29.09 14.15 -47.85
C LYS A 197 -30.12 13.30 -48.57
N ASP A 198 -30.94 12.55 -47.83
CA ASP A 198 -31.97 11.69 -48.42
C ASP A 198 -33.03 12.51 -49.17
N GLU A 199 -33.47 13.64 -48.60
CA GLU A 199 -34.36 14.59 -49.27
C GLU A 199 -33.74 15.16 -50.56
N ASN A 200 -32.47 15.53 -50.53
CA ASN A 200 -31.75 16.02 -51.71
C ASN A 200 -31.63 14.95 -52.80
N TYR A 201 -31.32 13.69 -52.42
CA TYR A 201 -31.33 12.57 -53.38
C TYR A 201 -32.71 12.35 -53.99
N ASN A 202 -33.77 12.40 -53.18
CA ASN A 202 -35.14 12.28 -53.66
C ASN A 202 -35.52 13.40 -54.65
N LEU A 203 -35.11 14.64 -54.35
CA LEU A 203 -35.32 15.78 -55.25
C LEU A 203 -34.55 15.61 -56.57
N ALA A 204 -33.28 15.21 -56.51
CA ALA A 204 -32.48 14.95 -57.69
C ALA A 204 -33.09 13.86 -58.58
N MET A 205 -33.61 12.79 -57.97
CA MET A 205 -34.29 11.71 -58.68
C MET A 205 -35.59 12.18 -59.34
N ARG A 206 -36.43 12.95 -58.63
CA ARG A 206 -37.64 13.56 -59.21
C ARG A 206 -37.32 14.53 -60.35
N TYR A 207 -36.27 15.33 -60.19
CA TYR A 207 -35.82 16.25 -61.24
C TYR A 207 -35.39 15.50 -62.50
N ALA A 208 -34.64 14.41 -62.35
CA ALA A 208 -34.24 13.57 -63.48
C ALA A 208 -35.46 12.97 -64.20
N GLN A 209 -36.43 12.44 -63.46
CA GLN A 209 -37.69 11.91 -64.01
C GLN A 209 -38.48 12.98 -64.80
N LEU A 210 -38.69 14.16 -64.20
CA LEU A 210 -39.41 15.25 -64.87
C LEU A 210 -38.66 15.76 -66.10
N SER A 211 -37.33 15.74 -66.09
CA SER A 211 -36.51 16.09 -67.25
C SER A 211 -36.69 15.08 -68.39
N GLU A 212 -36.72 13.78 -68.08
CA GLU A 212 -36.99 12.72 -69.05
C GLU A 212 -38.40 12.83 -69.64
N GLU A 213 -39.43 13.03 -68.79
CA GLU A 213 -40.80 13.24 -69.23
C GLU A 213 -40.93 14.47 -70.15
N LYS A 214 -40.27 15.58 -69.79
CA LYS A 214 -40.19 16.78 -70.62
C LYS A 214 -39.56 16.47 -71.97
N ASN A 215 -38.42 15.78 -71.99
CA ASN A 215 -37.73 15.42 -73.23
C ASN A 215 -38.63 14.53 -74.11
N MET A 216 -39.34 13.57 -73.52
CA MET A 216 -40.31 12.75 -74.25
C MET A 216 -41.47 13.58 -74.83
N ALA A 217 -42.02 14.54 -74.06
CA ALA A 217 -43.06 15.43 -74.55
C ALA A 217 -42.56 16.32 -75.71
N VAL A 218 -41.32 16.82 -75.62
CA VAL A 218 -40.67 17.59 -76.68
C VAL A 218 -40.49 16.75 -77.94
N MET A 219 -40.00 15.50 -77.82
CA MET A 219 -39.88 14.58 -78.95
C MET A 219 -41.24 14.30 -79.60
N ARG A 220 -42.26 13.96 -78.82
CA ARG A 220 -43.63 13.78 -79.34
C ARG A 220 -44.17 15.02 -80.04
N SER A 221 -43.93 16.21 -79.48
CA SER A 221 -44.34 17.47 -80.11
C SER A 221 -43.65 17.70 -81.46
N ARG A 222 -42.37 17.31 -81.57
CA ARG A 222 -41.61 17.41 -82.82
C ARG A 222 -42.12 16.41 -83.86
N ASP A 223 -42.42 15.17 -83.46
CA ASP A 223 -42.95 14.14 -84.35
C ASP A 223 -44.31 14.57 -84.92
N LEU A 224 -45.22 15.09 -84.08
CA LEU A 224 -46.50 15.64 -84.53
C LEU A 224 -46.34 16.84 -85.49
N GLN A 225 -45.34 17.71 -85.26
CA GLN A 225 -45.05 18.83 -86.18
C GLN A 225 -44.58 18.34 -87.55
N LEU A 226 -43.80 17.24 -87.59
CA LEU A 226 -43.38 16.62 -88.85
C LEU A 226 -44.57 16.01 -89.59
N GLU A 227 -45.46 15.28 -88.91
CA GLU A 227 -46.67 14.71 -89.51
C GLU A 227 -47.57 15.80 -90.13
N VAL A 228 -47.75 16.94 -89.45
CA VAL A 228 -48.53 18.08 -89.97
C VAL A 228 -47.83 18.72 -91.16
N SER A 229 -46.50 18.88 -91.11
CA SER A 229 -45.73 19.47 -92.21
C SER A 229 -45.75 18.57 -93.46
N ASP A 230 -45.60 17.26 -93.27
CA ASP A 230 -45.70 16.27 -94.34
C ASP A 230 -47.13 16.25 -94.90
N GLY A 231 -48.17 16.18 -94.05
CA GLY A 231 -49.57 16.24 -94.44
C GLY A 231 -49.95 17.50 -95.24
N ALA A 232 -49.46 18.66 -94.83
CA ALA A 232 -49.64 19.91 -95.56
C ALA A 232 -48.90 19.92 -96.91
N MET A 233 -47.77 19.23 -97.03
CA MET A 233 -47.05 19.05 -98.29
C MET A 233 -47.81 18.13 -99.25
N TRP A 234 -48.49 17.09 -98.76
CA TRP A 234 -49.40 16.26 -99.58
C TRP A 234 -50.65 17.04 -100.02
N ASP A 235 -51.21 17.92 -99.18
CA ASP A 235 -52.35 18.78 -99.54
C ASP A 235 -51.96 19.88 -100.55
N MET A 236 -50.75 20.45 -100.44
CA MET A 236 -50.20 21.38 -101.44
C MET A 236 -49.87 20.69 -102.79
N GLY A 237 -49.61 19.38 -102.78
CA GLY A 237 -49.41 18.59 -104.00
C GLY A 237 -50.69 18.40 -104.84
N LEU A 238 -51.89 18.59 -104.26
CA LEU A 238 -53.16 18.58 -104.99
C LEU A 238 -53.59 19.97 -105.49
N PHE A 239 -53.01 21.06 -104.95
CA PHE A 239 -53.28 22.44 -105.38
C PHE A 239 -52.01 23.05 -106.01
N GLY A 240 -51.66 22.54 -107.18
CA GLY A 240 -50.59 23.09 -108.00
C GLY A 240 -50.93 24.47 -108.57
N CYS A 241 -49.90 25.33 -108.52
CA CYS A 241 -49.68 26.53 -109.32
C CYS A 241 -50.33 27.84 -108.84
N PHE A 242 -49.54 28.74 -108.25
CA PHE A 242 -49.35 30.10 -108.77
C PHE A 242 -48.05 30.72 -108.21
N VAL A 243 -47.13 31.03 -109.11
CA VAL A 243 -45.96 31.91 -108.90
C VAL A 243 -46.43 33.35 -109.12
N TYR A 244 -45.98 34.32 -108.29
CA TYR A 244 -45.40 35.60 -108.74
C TYR A 244 -44.86 36.44 -107.56
N ASP A 245 -43.96 37.33 -107.97
CA ASP A 245 -42.81 37.97 -107.33
C ASP A 245 -43.04 39.23 -106.46
N CYS A 246 -41.92 39.62 -105.82
CA CYS A 246 -41.42 40.98 -105.54
C CYS A 246 -41.70 41.74 -104.21
N ASP A 247 -40.57 42.01 -103.55
CA ASP A 247 -40.09 43.23 -102.87
C ASP A 247 -40.85 43.83 -101.66
N ASP A 248 -40.15 43.96 -100.52
CA ASP A 248 -39.44 45.20 -100.13
C ASP A 248 -39.16 45.29 -98.58
N LYS A 249 -38.05 45.94 -98.23
CA LYS A 249 -37.69 46.59 -96.93
C LYS A 249 -37.38 45.77 -95.65
N ASN A 250 -36.07 45.57 -95.43
CA ASN A 250 -35.24 46.22 -94.40
C ASN A 250 -35.78 46.37 -92.94
N ILE A 251 -35.13 45.72 -91.95
CA ILE A 251 -34.83 46.25 -90.60
C ILE A 251 -33.61 45.50 -89.99
N ARG A 252 -32.61 46.27 -89.52
CA ARG A 252 -31.44 45.84 -88.73
C ARG A 252 -31.74 45.82 -87.23
N LYS A 253 -31.05 44.94 -86.48
CA LYS A 253 -30.27 45.15 -85.22
C LYS A 253 -30.32 43.87 -84.35
N SER A 254 -29.21 43.14 -84.20
CA SER A 254 -28.15 43.28 -83.18
C SER A 254 -28.56 42.85 -81.77
N GLU A 255 -27.97 41.76 -81.27
CA GLU A 255 -27.07 41.75 -80.09
C GLU A 255 -26.81 40.30 -79.67
N GLY A 256 -25.53 39.94 -79.56
CA GLY A 256 -25.10 38.71 -78.94
C GLY A 256 -24.87 38.89 -77.45
N PHE A 257 -25.01 37.82 -76.69
CA PHE A 257 -24.25 37.61 -75.46
C PHE A 257 -23.94 36.11 -75.30
N PRO A 258 -22.68 35.73 -75.06
CA PRO A 258 -22.28 34.40 -74.62
C PRO A 258 -22.25 34.38 -73.09
N THR A 259 -22.48 33.24 -72.44
CA THR A 259 -21.52 32.64 -71.49
C THR A 259 -22.07 31.36 -70.85
N THR A 260 -21.23 30.34 -70.93
CA THR A 260 -21.10 29.21 -70.00
C THR A 260 -21.39 29.59 -68.55
N LEU A 261 -22.37 28.92 -67.92
CA LEU A 261 -22.49 28.88 -66.47
C LEU A 261 -21.62 27.73 -65.93
N SER A 262 -20.44 28.08 -65.44
CA SER A 262 -19.65 27.23 -64.56
C SER A 262 -20.29 27.22 -63.19
N LEU A 263 -20.83 26.07 -62.76
CA LEU A 263 -21.29 25.87 -61.39
C LEU A 263 -20.07 25.73 -60.48
N VAL A 264 -19.65 26.83 -59.85
CA VAL A 264 -18.67 26.80 -58.75
C VAL A 264 -19.43 26.37 -57.50
N VAL A 265 -19.22 25.13 -57.06
CA VAL A 265 -19.57 24.67 -55.72
C VAL A 265 -18.53 25.25 -54.77
N SER A 266 -18.91 26.31 -54.05
CA SER A 266 -18.12 26.83 -52.93
C SER A 266 -18.24 25.85 -51.74
N ASP A 267 -17.16 25.09 -51.51
CA ASP A 267 -16.98 24.26 -50.32
C ASP A 267 -16.57 25.16 -49.14
N SER A 268 -17.54 25.54 -48.31
CA SER A 268 -17.28 26.26 -47.07
C SER A 268 -16.80 25.29 -45.99
N ARG A 269 -15.51 24.96 -46.00
CA ARG A 269 -14.79 24.39 -44.85
C ARG A 269 -13.58 25.23 -44.49
N GLY A 270 -13.81 26.27 -43.71
CA GLY A 270 -12.79 26.94 -42.91
C GLY A 270 -12.73 26.31 -41.52
N TRP A 271 -11.80 25.37 -41.31
CA TRP A 271 -11.30 25.03 -39.99
C TRP A 271 -10.02 25.83 -39.76
N CYS A 272 -10.06 26.75 -38.79
CA CYS A 272 -8.86 27.32 -38.21
C CYS A 272 -8.15 26.24 -37.39
N SER A 273 -6.91 25.92 -37.75
CA SER A 273 -5.94 25.31 -36.83
C SER A 273 -4.57 25.88 -37.15
N SER A 274 -4.06 26.68 -36.22
CA SER A 274 -2.71 27.27 -36.24
C SER A 274 -1.64 26.20 -35.99
N PRO A 275 -0.37 26.47 -36.36
CA PRO A 275 0.63 25.45 -36.67
C PRO A 275 1.39 24.99 -35.42
N THR A 276 1.69 23.70 -35.33
CA THR A 276 2.81 23.20 -34.52
C THR A 276 3.71 22.34 -35.38
N SER A 277 4.98 22.74 -35.40
CA SER A 277 6.11 22.09 -36.06
C SER A 277 6.29 20.67 -35.56
N LYS A 278 6.53 19.73 -36.48
CA LYS A 278 7.32 18.52 -36.25
C LYS A 278 7.73 17.91 -37.58
N SER A 279 9.02 18.04 -37.88
CA SER A 279 9.71 17.33 -38.95
C SER A 279 9.78 15.84 -38.63
N TRP A 280 9.30 14.99 -39.54
CA TRP A 280 9.75 13.60 -39.63
C TRP A 280 9.95 13.21 -41.09
N ARG A 281 11.14 12.68 -41.33
CA ARG A 281 11.68 12.19 -42.59
C ARG A 281 11.06 10.81 -42.87
N CYS A 282 10.66 10.55 -44.11
CA CYS A 282 10.13 9.25 -44.57
C CYS A 282 11.22 8.52 -45.40
N PRO A 283 11.09 7.18 -45.55
CA PRO A 283 12.18 6.21 -45.53
C PRO A 283 13.11 6.23 -46.75
#